data_AF-A0A956RWR4-F1
#
_entry.id   AF-A0A956RWR4-F1
#
_cell.length_a   1.000
_cell.length_b   1.000
_cell.length_c   1.000
_cell.angle_alpha   90.00
_cell.angle_beta   90.00
_cell.angle_gamma   90.00
#
_symmetry.space_group_name_H-M   'P 1'
#
loop_
_entity.id
_entity.type
_entity.pdbx_description
1 polymer ?
#
loop_
_entity_poly.entity_id
_entity_poly.type
_entity_poly.pdbx_seq_one_letter_code
_entity_poly.pdbx_strand_id
1 'polypeptide(L)'
;MAHQFKVGDRVVVRPYDQIISSLDKDGCTQRLPFMPEMLQFYGRSFTVRTIVNYVCVETTDIRAMTKTVVLDNLFCTGTAHDMCQKACTLLWKSDWLQPDVEPVAVETGDPNANSNLQWKNHLKTWDEGKQAYFCQSTNMRGASFALSFWGKLQYVIKEFLSGNSSIFTTIKKFAAFIRFKFSTGSMNAECFTVKGNLQKTPLGKLGLQAGDMVEVKSIEEIAATLDEHGKNRGLLFTPEMHKFCGQKLKVLQRLENMISEADGTMVKLTDTVILENVLCHGTCKFGCSRQLPHYWREIWLWKL
;
A
#
# COMPACT_ATOMS: atom_id res chain seq x y z
N MET A 1 15.14 4.09 17.73
CA MET A 1 14.09 3.57 18.64
C MET A 1 13.65 2.23 18.10
N ALA A 2 13.67 1.19 18.92
CA ALA A 2 13.25 -0.15 18.51
C ALA A 2 11.72 -0.18 18.31
N HIS A 3 11.25 -1.04 17.39
CA HIS A 3 9.83 -1.34 17.28
C HIS A 3 9.42 -2.26 18.43
N GLN A 4 8.22 -2.06 18.97
CA GLN A 4 7.69 -2.86 20.09
C GLN A 4 7.40 -4.31 19.67
N PHE A 5 6.96 -4.50 18.42
CA PHE A 5 6.58 -5.78 17.86
C PHE A 5 7.61 -6.26 16.83
N LYS A 6 7.58 -7.56 16.55
CA LYS A 6 8.36 -8.26 15.54
C LYS A 6 7.44 -8.92 14.51
N VAL A 7 7.98 -9.23 13.33
CA VAL A 7 7.28 -10.06 12.35
C VAL A 7 6.90 -11.40 12.99
N GLY A 8 5.65 -11.81 12.79
CA GLY A 8 5.09 -13.03 13.36
C GLY A 8 4.42 -12.87 14.71
N ASP A 9 4.59 -11.74 15.40
CA ASP A 9 3.89 -11.47 16.67
C ASP A 9 2.37 -11.45 16.45
N ARG A 10 1.64 -12.03 17.40
CA ARG A 10 0.18 -11.93 17.50
C ARG A 10 -0.18 -10.68 18.29
N VAL A 11 -1.08 -9.87 17.74
CA VAL A 11 -1.51 -8.60 18.33
C VAL A 11 -3.01 -8.41 18.23
N VAL A 12 -3.58 -7.74 19.22
CA VAL A 12 -4.99 -7.32 19.22
C VAL A 12 -5.04 -5.81 18.96
N VAL A 13 -5.98 -5.37 18.12
CA VAL A 13 -6.27 -3.94 17.97
C VAL A 13 -6.94 -3.44 19.25
N ARG A 14 -6.36 -2.43 19.87
CA ARG A 14 -6.89 -1.88 21.13
C ARG A 14 -8.34 -1.39 20.95
N PRO A 15 -9.17 -1.46 22.01
CA PRO A 15 -10.43 -0.75 22.07
C PRO A 15 -10.27 0.75 21.77
N TYR A 16 -11.28 1.36 21.11
CA TYR A 16 -11.17 2.74 20.62
C TYR A 16 -10.97 3.78 21.74
N ASP A 17 -11.60 3.58 22.90
CA ASP A 17 -11.44 4.39 24.11
C ASP A 17 -9.99 4.40 24.63
N GLN A 18 -9.19 3.38 24.32
CA GLN A 18 -7.75 3.39 24.59
C GLN A 18 -6.98 4.06 23.45
N ILE A 19 -7.37 3.83 22.19
CA ILE A 19 -6.70 4.42 21.02
C ILE A 19 -6.80 5.94 21.04
N ILE A 20 -7.97 6.50 21.37
CA ILE A 20 -8.22 7.94 21.35
C ILE A 20 -7.22 8.74 22.21
N SER A 21 -6.72 8.14 23.30
CA SER A 21 -5.71 8.76 24.18
C SER A 21 -4.36 9.01 23.48
N SER A 22 -4.09 8.27 22.39
CA SER A 22 -2.88 8.39 21.58
C SER A 22 -3.05 9.29 20.34
N LEU A 23 -4.27 9.77 20.08
CA LEU A 23 -4.60 10.57 18.91
C LEU A 23 -4.49 12.06 19.23
N ASP A 24 -3.94 12.83 18.30
CA ASP A 24 -4.01 14.29 18.31
C ASP A 24 -5.39 14.79 17.84
N LYS A 25 -5.55 16.12 17.78
CA LYS A 25 -6.81 16.78 17.38
C LYS A 25 -7.29 16.41 15.97
N ASP A 26 -6.41 15.92 15.10
CA ASP A 26 -6.73 15.53 13.74
C ASP A 26 -6.90 13.98 13.64
N GLY A 27 -7.00 13.29 14.77
CA GLY A 27 -7.15 11.84 14.81
C GLY A 27 -5.88 11.07 14.47
N CYS A 28 -4.70 11.67 14.67
CA CYS A 28 -3.44 11.09 14.25
C CYS A 28 -2.53 10.69 15.41
N THR A 29 -1.74 9.62 15.24
CA THR A 29 -0.56 9.35 16.05
C THR A 29 0.68 9.55 15.18
N GLN A 30 1.57 10.44 15.58
CA GLN A 30 2.73 10.84 14.76
C GLN A 30 2.32 11.26 13.33
N ARG A 31 1.22 12.01 13.20
CA ARG A 31 0.62 12.47 11.93
C ARG A 31 0.11 11.38 10.98
N LEU A 32 0.15 10.10 11.38
CA LEU A 32 -0.52 9.03 10.66
C LEU A 32 -1.97 8.94 11.20
N PRO A 33 -3.00 9.14 10.35
CA PRO A 33 -4.37 9.09 10.81
C PRO A 33 -4.79 7.66 11.16
N PHE A 34 -5.52 7.55 12.27
CA PHE A 34 -6.38 6.41 12.53
C PHE A 34 -7.71 6.66 11.80
N MET A 35 -8.00 5.88 10.75
CA MET A 35 -9.13 6.17 9.86
C MET A 35 -10.40 5.45 10.31
N PRO A 36 -11.60 5.95 9.98
CA PRO A 36 -12.86 5.26 10.28
C PRO A 36 -12.91 3.80 9.81
N GLU A 37 -12.33 3.49 8.65
CA GLU A 37 -12.24 2.13 8.10
C GLU A 37 -11.49 1.15 9.02
N MET A 38 -10.68 1.65 9.95
CA MET A 38 -9.89 0.86 10.88
C MET A 38 -10.70 0.41 12.10
N LEU A 39 -11.83 1.06 12.41
CA LEU A 39 -12.63 0.79 13.61
C LEU A 39 -13.20 -0.63 13.61
N GLN A 40 -13.56 -1.18 12.46
CA GLN A 40 -14.10 -2.54 12.34
C GLN A 40 -13.15 -3.66 12.83
N PHE A 41 -11.89 -3.33 13.08
CA PHE A 41 -10.88 -4.27 13.52
C PHE A 41 -10.63 -4.25 15.03
N TYR A 42 -11.28 -3.35 15.79
CA TYR A 42 -11.09 -3.27 17.25
C TYR A 42 -11.37 -4.62 17.93
N GLY A 43 -10.57 -4.96 18.93
CA GLY A 43 -10.72 -6.20 19.70
C GLY A 43 -10.38 -7.48 18.93
N ARG A 44 -10.05 -7.40 17.63
CA ARG A 44 -9.68 -8.56 16.81
C ARG A 44 -8.18 -8.79 16.82
N SER A 45 -7.80 -10.06 16.79
CA SER A 45 -6.40 -10.49 16.73
C SER A 45 -5.90 -10.67 15.31
N PHE A 46 -4.68 -10.20 15.05
CA PHE A 46 -3.98 -10.32 13.78
C PHE A 46 -2.52 -10.71 13.99
N THR A 47 -1.87 -11.12 12.91
CA THR A 47 -0.44 -11.37 12.90
C THR A 47 0.28 -10.16 12.29
N VAL A 48 1.40 -9.77 12.89
CA VAL A 48 2.28 -8.74 12.35
C VAL A 48 3.00 -9.30 11.13
N ARG A 49 2.62 -8.82 9.94
CA ARG A 49 3.19 -9.24 8.66
C ARG A 49 4.53 -8.59 8.37
N THR A 50 4.64 -7.29 8.66
CA THR A 50 5.80 -6.48 8.26
C THR A 50 6.01 -5.36 9.26
N ILE A 51 7.27 -5.13 9.62
CA ILE A 51 7.70 -3.96 10.36
C ILE A 51 8.00 -2.84 9.37
N VAL A 52 7.32 -1.71 9.51
CA VAL A 52 7.43 -0.60 8.57
C VAL A 52 8.60 0.29 8.98
N ASN A 53 9.78 -0.02 8.44
CA ASN A 53 10.94 0.85 8.57
C ASN A 53 10.90 1.99 7.55
N TYR A 54 10.39 1.69 6.35
CA TYR A 54 10.48 2.58 5.21
C TYR A 54 9.22 2.54 4.33
N VAL A 55 8.82 3.72 3.85
CA VAL A 55 7.66 3.91 2.98
C VAL A 55 8.02 4.80 1.81
N CYS A 56 7.38 4.58 0.66
CA CYS A 56 7.39 5.54 -0.43
C CYS A 56 6.23 6.52 -0.28
N VAL A 57 6.49 7.76 -0.68
CA VAL A 57 5.47 8.78 -0.90
C VAL A 57 5.39 9.00 -2.41
N GLU A 58 4.20 8.88 -3.01
CA GLU A 58 3.96 9.18 -4.43
C GLU A 58 4.59 10.56 -4.71
N THR A 59 5.49 10.65 -5.69
CA THR A 59 6.36 11.80 -6.08
C THR A 59 7.74 11.96 -5.42
N THR A 60 8.13 11.15 -4.42
CA THR A 60 9.45 11.34 -3.75
C THR A 60 10.23 10.06 -3.46
N ASP A 61 11.47 10.26 -3.00
CA ASP A 61 12.36 9.26 -2.40
C ASP A 61 11.70 8.50 -1.23
N ILE A 62 12.27 7.36 -0.88
CA ILE A 62 11.87 6.57 0.28
C ILE A 62 12.10 7.33 1.60
N ARG A 63 11.20 7.15 2.57
CA ARG A 63 11.17 7.87 3.85
C ARG A 63 11.10 6.88 5.02
N ALA A 64 11.72 7.23 6.14
CA ALA A 64 11.61 6.43 7.36
C ALA A 64 10.26 6.63 8.04
N MET A 65 9.73 5.56 8.60
CA MET A 65 8.61 5.59 9.53
C MET A 65 8.96 4.76 10.76
N THR A 66 8.44 5.13 11.92
CA THR A 66 8.76 4.49 13.20
C THR A 66 7.50 3.97 13.87
N LYS A 67 7.66 2.96 14.75
CA LYS A 67 6.58 2.36 15.55
C LYS A 67 5.37 1.99 14.70
N THR A 68 5.60 1.45 13.51
CA THR A 68 4.53 1.17 12.56
C THR A 68 4.71 -0.24 12.02
N VAL A 69 3.60 -0.96 11.93
CA VAL A 69 3.53 -2.31 11.41
C VAL A 69 2.44 -2.42 10.36
N VAL A 70 2.50 -3.48 9.57
CA VAL A 70 1.41 -3.94 8.70
C VAL A 70 0.91 -5.25 9.27
N LEU A 71 -0.41 -5.36 9.38
CA LEU A 71 -1.10 -6.59 9.80
C LEU A 71 -1.51 -7.41 8.57
N ASP A 72 -1.61 -8.72 8.73
CA ASP A 72 -1.98 -9.63 7.63
C ASP A 72 -3.35 -9.30 7.03
N ASN A 73 -3.38 -9.14 5.70
CA ASN A 73 -4.58 -9.02 4.87
C ASN A 73 -5.56 -7.89 5.25
N LEU A 74 -5.08 -6.79 5.82
CA LEU A 74 -5.90 -5.61 6.13
C LEU A 74 -5.69 -4.48 5.12
N PHE A 75 -6.77 -4.17 4.39
CA PHE A 75 -6.82 -3.11 3.39
C PHE A 75 -7.92 -2.10 3.72
N CYS A 76 -7.68 -0.84 3.37
CA CYS A 76 -8.66 0.23 3.47
C CYS A 76 -9.79 0.00 2.47
N THR A 77 -11.04 0.05 2.94
CA THR A 77 -12.25 -0.10 2.12
C THR A 77 -12.62 1.21 1.40
N GLY A 78 -12.14 2.36 1.91
CA GLY A 78 -12.48 3.69 1.41
C GLY A 78 -13.93 4.10 1.61
N THR A 79 -14.71 3.33 2.39
CA THR A 79 -16.15 3.55 2.60
C THR A 79 -16.45 4.86 3.35
N ALA A 80 -15.49 5.40 4.12
CA ALA A 80 -15.61 6.70 4.76
C ALA A 80 -14.95 7.84 3.95
N HIS A 81 -14.47 7.53 2.74
CA HIS A 81 -13.73 8.44 1.85
C HIS A 81 -14.35 8.42 0.44
N ASP A 82 -15.67 8.63 0.37
CA ASP A 82 -16.46 8.66 -0.87
C ASP A 82 -16.17 7.47 -1.79
N MET A 83 -16.14 6.28 -1.18
CA MET A 83 -15.92 5.00 -1.87
C MET A 83 -14.58 4.90 -2.60
N CYS A 84 -13.51 5.52 -2.10
CA CYS A 84 -12.16 5.38 -2.67
C CYS A 84 -11.72 3.90 -2.80
N GLN A 85 -11.50 3.42 -4.03
CA GLN A 85 -11.18 2.01 -4.31
C GLN A 85 -9.67 1.72 -4.35
N LYS A 86 -8.83 2.62 -3.83
CA LYS A 86 -7.36 2.49 -3.88
C LYS A 86 -6.84 1.22 -3.20
N ALA A 87 -7.63 0.65 -2.28
CA ALA A 87 -7.33 -0.58 -1.54
C ALA A 87 -5.95 -0.54 -0.85
N CYS A 88 -5.64 0.58 -0.19
CA CYS A 88 -4.38 0.77 0.49
C CYS A 88 -4.23 -0.24 1.64
N THR A 89 -3.08 -0.91 1.72
CA THR A 89 -2.69 -1.62 2.95
C THR A 89 -2.76 -0.67 4.14
N LEU A 90 -3.40 -1.10 5.23
CA LEU A 90 -3.50 -0.30 6.44
C LEU A 90 -2.18 -0.34 7.22
N LEU A 91 -1.66 0.84 7.55
CA LEU A 91 -0.52 1.01 8.44
C LEU A 91 -1.01 1.15 9.88
N TRP A 92 -0.37 0.47 10.82
CA TRP A 92 -0.79 0.44 12.22
C TRP A 92 0.32 0.96 13.12
N LYS A 93 0.05 2.01 13.89
CA LYS A 93 0.98 2.42 14.96
C LYS A 93 0.98 1.39 16.07
N SER A 94 2.15 1.14 16.66
CA SER A 94 2.28 0.23 17.80
C SER A 94 1.42 0.67 18.98
N ASP A 95 1.22 1.98 19.14
CA ASP A 95 0.35 2.57 20.17
C ASP A 95 -1.13 2.14 20.05
N TRP A 96 -1.57 1.68 18.87
CA TRP A 96 -2.94 1.20 18.61
C TRP A 96 -3.12 -0.31 18.85
N LEU A 97 -2.05 -1.00 19.23
CA LEU A 97 -2.00 -2.45 19.33
C LEU A 97 -1.56 -2.88 20.73
N GLN A 98 -1.90 -4.11 21.09
CA GLN A 98 -1.38 -4.77 22.28
C GLN A 98 -0.99 -6.23 21.95
N PRO A 99 -0.02 -6.82 22.65
CA PRO A 99 0.28 -8.24 22.52
C PRO A 99 -0.96 -9.12 22.75
N ASP A 100 -1.13 -10.15 21.93
CA ASP A 100 -2.17 -11.19 22.08
C ASP A 100 -1.58 -12.36 22.90
N VAL A 101 -1.30 -12.11 24.18
CA VAL A 101 -0.77 -13.10 25.13
C VAL A 101 -1.90 -13.54 26.07
N GLU A 102 -2.49 -14.68 25.73
CA GLU A 102 -3.50 -15.47 26.48
C GLU A 102 -4.94 -14.93 26.59
N PRO A 103 -5.94 -15.84 26.63
CA PRO A 103 -7.32 -15.54 26.29
C PRO A 103 -8.00 -14.85 27.48
N VAL A 104 -7.98 -13.53 27.49
CA VAL A 104 -9.05 -12.80 28.17
C VAL A 104 -10.30 -13.09 27.35
N ALA A 105 -11.30 -13.72 27.97
CA ALA A 105 -12.62 -13.88 27.36
C ALA A 105 -13.07 -12.50 26.87
N VAL A 106 -12.95 -12.27 25.57
CA VAL A 106 -13.54 -11.11 24.94
C VAL A 106 -15.01 -11.43 24.99
N GLU A 107 -15.73 -10.81 25.93
CA GLU A 107 -17.16 -10.62 25.75
C GLU A 107 -17.30 -10.07 24.34
N THR A 108 -17.87 -10.88 23.45
CA THR A 108 -18.25 -10.44 22.10
C THR A 108 -19.33 -9.40 22.30
N GLY A 109 -18.92 -8.19 22.64
CA GLY A 109 -19.78 -7.03 22.73
C GLY A 109 -20.45 -6.90 21.37
N ASP A 110 -21.78 -6.81 21.39
CA ASP A 110 -22.58 -6.60 20.20
C ASP A 110 -21.95 -5.50 19.34
N PRO A 111 -21.56 -5.78 18.08
CA PRO A 111 -21.03 -4.78 17.16
C PRO A 111 -21.92 -3.54 17.02
N ASN A 112 -23.21 -3.67 17.34
CA ASN A 112 -24.20 -2.59 17.33
C ASN A 112 -24.40 -1.88 18.68
N ALA A 113 -23.82 -2.35 19.78
CA ALA A 113 -24.01 -1.75 21.11
C ALA A 113 -23.23 -0.45 21.34
N ASN A 114 -22.26 -0.13 20.49
CA ASN A 114 -21.53 1.15 20.55
C ASN A 114 -21.92 2.05 19.37
N SER A 115 -23.19 2.45 19.34
CA SER A 115 -23.70 3.58 18.56
C SER A 115 -23.20 4.94 19.08
N ASN A 116 -22.04 4.98 19.75
CA ASN A 116 -21.38 6.22 20.12
C ASN A 116 -20.74 6.83 18.86
N LEU A 117 -21.56 7.59 18.11
CA LEU A 117 -21.16 8.51 17.05
C LEU A 117 -20.03 9.48 17.46
N GLN A 118 -19.63 9.51 18.73
CA GLN A 118 -18.60 10.39 19.27
C GLN A 118 -17.25 10.27 18.54
N TRP A 119 -16.88 9.07 18.05
CA TRP A 119 -15.63 8.90 17.30
C TRP A 119 -15.63 9.64 15.96
N LYS A 120 -16.79 9.83 15.31
CA LYS A 120 -16.86 10.51 14.00
C LYS A 120 -16.36 11.95 14.09
N ASN A 121 -16.53 12.58 15.25
CA ASN A 121 -16.09 13.95 15.48
C ASN A 121 -14.57 14.07 15.62
N HIS A 122 -13.86 12.95 15.89
CA HIS A 122 -12.41 12.94 16.10
C HIS A 122 -11.61 12.36 14.93
N LEU A 123 -12.24 11.57 14.06
CA LEU A 123 -11.57 10.94 12.92
C LEU A 123 -11.83 11.74 11.64
N LYS A 124 -10.90 12.64 11.34
CA LYS A 124 -10.94 13.51 10.16
C LYS A 124 -10.82 12.69 8.87
N THR A 125 -11.73 12.92 7.91
CA THR A 125 -11.68 12.34 6.55
C THR A 125 -11.50 13.41 5.46
N TRP A 126 -11.68 14.68 5.80
CA TRP A 126 -11.57 15.84 4.91
C TRP A 126 -10.82 16.98 5.59
N ASP A 127 -9.91 17.63 4.87
CA ASP A 127 -9.16 18.80 5.33
C ASP A 127 -9.68 20.09 4.65
N GLU A 128 -10.60 20.78 5.31
CA GLU A 128 -11.22 22.01 4.79
C GLU A 128 -10.21 23.09 4.40
N GLY A 129 -9.11 23.23 5.15
CA GLY A 129 -8.08 24.21 4.84
C GLY A 129 -7.32 23.92 3.54
N LYS A 130 -7.30 22.66 3.09
CA LYS A 130 -6.64 22.23 1.85
C LYS A 130 -7.62 21.83 0.75
N GLN A 131 -8.91 21.73 1.08
CA GLN A 131 -9.95 21.19 0.19
C GLN A 131 -9.53 19.81 -0.37
N ALA A 132 -9.09 18.92 0.52
CA ALA A 132 -8.51 17.63 0.15
C ALA A 132 -8.90 16.52 1.12
N TYR A 133 -8.95 15.27 0.63
CA TYR A 133 -9.17 14.09 1.45
C TYR A 133 -8.02 13.86 2.44
N PHE A 134 -8.38 13.47 3.66
CA PHE A 134 -7.46 13.25 4.76
C PHE A 134 -7.41 11.77 5.11
N CYS A 135 -6.37 11.07 4.68
CA CYS A 135 -6.21 9.62 4.88
C CYS A 135 -4.72 9.25 5.04
N GLN A 136 -4.41 7.99 5.33
CA GLN A 136 -3.02 7.56 5.52
C GLN A 136 -2.17 7.82 4.27
N SER A 137 -2.74 7.66 3.07
CA SER A 137 -2.03 7.93 1.81
C SER A 137 -1.66 9.41 1.71
N THR A 138 -2.62 10.32 1.82
CA THR A 138 -2.39 11.77 1.65
C THR A 138 -1.51 12.37 2.76
N ASN A 139 -1.52 11.75 3.95
CA ASN A 139 -0.68 12.16 5.07
C ASN A 139 0.70 11.48 5.11
N MET A 140 1.01 10.57 4.18
CA MET A 140 2.22 9.75 4.22
C MET A 140 3.51 10.57 4.34
N ARG A 141 3.59 11.72 3.66
CA ARG A 141 4.74 12.65 3.77
C ARG A 141 4.91 13.21 5.19
N GLY A 142 3.81 13.61 5.82
CA GLY A 142 3.81 14.18 7.16
C GLY A 142 4.09 13.14 8.25
N ALA A 143 3.62 11.91 8.04
CA ALA A 143 3.78 10.76 8.94
C ALA A 143 5.17 10.09 8.85
N SER A 144 6.06 10.57 7.98
CA SER A 144 7.37 9.98 7.72
C SER A 144 8.46 11.04 7.61
N PHE A 145 9.71 10.61 7.70
CA PHE A 145 10.88 11.49 7.76
C PHE A 145 11.83 11.23 6.59
N ALA A 146 12.41 12.31 6.05
CA ALA A 146 13.43 12.18 5.01
C ALA A 146 14.64 11.43 5.56
N LEU A 147 15.24 10.57 4.74
CA LEU A 147 16.44 9.84 5.11
C LEU A 147 17.69 10.69 4.85
N SER A 148 18.56 10.78 5.86
CA SER A 148 19.94 11.19 5.63
C SER A 148 20.70 10.12 4.84
N PHE A 149 21.86 10.46 4.31
CA PHE A 149 22.75 9.49 3.65
C PHE A 149 23.03 8.26 4.54
N TRP A 150 23.35 8.50 5.82
CA TRP A 150 23.53 7.45 6.82
C TRP A 150 22.25 6.66 7.09
N GLY A 151 21.08 7.31 7.06
CA GLY A 151 19.79 6.65 7.18
C GLY A 151 19.45 5.71 6.01
N LYS A 152 19.93 6.02 4.81
CA LYS A 152 19.86 5.14 3.63
C LYS A 152 20.83 3.96 3.77
N LEU A 153 22.04 4.17 4.28
CA LEU A 153 23.02 3.09 4.49
C LEU A 153 22.56 2.09 5.57
N GLN A 154 21.89 2.57 6.62
CA GLN A 154 21.33 1.73 7.69
C GLN A 154 20.14 0.86 7.27
N TYR A 155 19.63 1.02 6.05
CA TYR A 155 18.48 0.27 5.55
C TYR A 155 18.68 -1.24 5.60
N VAL A 156 19.80 -1.74 5.07
CA VAL A 156 20.07 -3.18 4.98
C VAL A 156 20.06 -3.81 6.37
N ILE A 157 20.65 -3.11 7.35
CA ILE A 157 20.71 -3.53 8.74
C ILE A 157 19.31 -3.55 9.35
N LYS A 158 18.51 -2.49 9.15
CA LYS A 158 17.16 -2.43 9.72
C LYS A 158 16.20 -3.45 9.11
N GLU A 159 16.23 -3.66 7.80
CA GLU A 159 15.39 -4.67 7.15
C GLU A 159 15.74 -6.07 7.65
N PHE A 160 17.03 -6.38 7.80
CA PHE A 160 17.46 -7.66 8.38
C PHE A 160 17.02 -7.81 9.84
N LEU A 161 17.32 -6.83 10.71
CA LEU A 161 16.99 -6.87 12.13
C LEU A 161 15.48 -6.91 12.40
N SER A 162 14.67 -6.36 11.48
CA SER A 162 13.23 -6.33 11.63
C SER A 162 12.54 -7.66 11.35
N GLY A 163 13.24 -8.63 10.76
CA GLY A 163 12.64 -9.92 10.38
C GLY A 163 11.76 -9.85 9.12
N ASN A 164 11.69 -8.70 8.44
CA ASN A 164 10.94 -8.52 7.19
C ASN A 164 11.41 -9.45 6.06
N SER A 165 12.68 -9.85 6.09
CA SER A 165 13.28 -10.75 5.10
C SER A 165 14.51 -11.43 5.73
N SER A 166 14.78 -12.68 5.35
CA SER A 166 16.00 -13.36 5.75
C SER A 166 17.25 -12.63 5.25
N ILE A 167 18.41 -12.82 5.89
CA ILE A 167 19.66 -12.17 5.47
C ILE A 167 20.02 -12.50 4.02
N PHE A 168 19.83 -13.75 3.61
CA PHE A 168 20.09 -14.21 2.25
C PHE A 168 19.16 -13.52 1.24
N THR A 169 17.87 -13.40 1.57
CA THR A 169 16.90 -12.67 0.75
C THR A 169 17.27 -11.20 0.63
N THR A 170 17.67 -10.56 1.73
CA THR A 170 18.06 -9.14 1.77
C THR A 170 19.33 -8.89 0.95
N ILE A 171 20.35 -9.75 1.07
CA ILE A 171 21.58 -9.69 0.26
C ILE A 171 21.24 -9.85 -1.22
N LYS A 172 20.39 -10.82 -1.58
CA LYS A 172 19.96 -11.04 -2.97
C LYS A 172 19.23 -9.82 -3.54
N LYS A 173 18.28 -9.25 -2.79
CA LYS A 173 17.56 -8.02 -3.16
C LYS A 173 18.51 -6.83 -3.33
N PHE A 174 19.46 -6.66 -2.42
CA PHE A 174 20.45 -5.59 -2.51
C PHE A 174 21.39 -5.76 -3.71
N ALA A 175 21.89 -6.97 -3.95
CA ALA A 175 22.71 -7.27 -5.13
C ALA A 175 21.94 -7.03 -6.44
N ALA A 176 20.67 -7.41 -6.50
CA ALA A 176 19.81 -7.13 -7.64
C ALA A 176 19.55 -5.62 -7.83
N PHE A 177 19.34 -4.87 -6.74
CA PHE A 177 19.25 -3.40 -6.78
C PHE A 177 20.52 -2.74 -7.30
N ILE A 178 21.71 -3.17 -6.83
CA ILE A 178 23.00 -2.70 -7.33
C ILE A 178 23.15 -3.05 -8.81
N ARG A 179 22.85 -4.29 -9.20
CA ARG A 179 22.87 -4.72 -10.59
C ARG A 179 21.93 -3.87 -11.46
N PHE A 180 20.74 -3.54 -10.97
CA PHE A 180 19.81 -2.63 -11.66
C PHE A 180 20.38 -1.21 -11.80
N LYS A 181 20.94 -0.64 -10.73
CA LYS A 181 21.57 0.69 -10.72
C LYS A 181 22.71 0.80 -11.75
N PHE A 182 23.41 -0.29 -12.02
CA PHE A 182 24.52 -0.36 -12.97
C PHE A 182 24.19 -1.07 -14.29
N SER A 183 22.97 -1.60 -14.45
CA SER A 183 22.51 -2.25 -15.67
C SER A 183 21.77 -1.26 -16.54
N THR A 184 22.32 -1.01 -17.73
CA THR A 184 21.66 -0.26 -18.79
C THR A 184 20.71 -1.20 -19.54
N GLY A 185 19.44 -1.27 -19.12
CA GLY A 185 18.34 -1.67 -20.01
C GLY A 185 18.16 -3.15 -20.34
N SER A 186 18.62 -4.10 -19.50
CA SER A 186 18.29 -5.52 -19.73
C SER A 186 16.85 -5.84 -19.31
N MET A 187 16.09 -6.51 -20.19
CA MET A 187 14.75 -7.02 -19.89
C MET A 187 14.73 -8.04 -18.75
N ASN A 188 15.88 -8.63 -18.42
CA ASN A 188 16.06 -9.56 -17.29
C ASN A 188 16.34 -8.85 -15.95
N ALA A 189 16.32 -7.51 -15.92
CA ALA A 189 16.51 -6.77 -14.68
C ALA A 189 15.23 -6.80 -13.83
N GLU A 190 15.37 -7.04 -12.52
CA GLU A 190 14.24 -7.12 -11.57
C GLU A 190 13.39 -5.83 -11.53
N CYS A 191 13.95 -4.70 -11.95
CA CYS A 191 13.27 -3.40 -12.05
C CYS A 191 13.26 -2.85 -13.48
N PHE A 192 13.13 -3.74 -14.47
CA PHE A 192 12.98 -3.34 -15.86
C PHE A 192 11.76 -2.43 -16.06
N THR A 193 11.98 -1.28 -16.69
CA THR A 193 10.91 -0.34 -17.03
C THR A 193 10.48 -0.60 -18.46
N VAL A 194 9.26 -1.10 -18.64
CA VAL A 194 8.66 -1.27 -19.96
C VAL A 194 8.21 0.10 -20.47
N LYS A 195 8.66 0.46 -21.67
CA LYS A 195 8.31 1.71 -22.35
C LYS A 195 7.82 1.41 -23.75
N GLY A 196 6.92 2.25 -24.23
CA GLY A 196 6.52 2.26 -25.63
C GLY A 196 7.01 3.53 -26.31
N ASN A 197 6.42 3.85 -27.45
CA ASN A 197 6.76 5.01 -28.28
C ASN A 197 5.52 5.78 -28.75
N LEU A 198 4.35 5.49 -28.16
CA LEU A 198 3.09 6.10 -28.59
C LEU A 198 2.96 7.53 -28.05
N GLN A 199 2.61 8.46 -28.95
CA GLN A 199 2.22 9.82 -28.57
C GLN A 199 0.79 9.86 -27.99
N LYS A 200 -0.09 9.00 -28.49
CA LYS A 200 -1.44 8.81 -27.98
C LYS A 200 -1.69 7.33 -27.73
N THR A 201 -1.98 6.99 -26.48
CA THR A 201 -2.11 5.59 -26.05
C THR A 201 -3.54 5.07 -26.27
N PRO A 202 -3.70 3.83 -26.77
CA PRO A 202 -4.99 3.27 -27.11
C PRO A 202 -5.83 2.96 -25.86
N LEU A 203 -7.14 2.91 -26.07
CA LEU A 203 -8.11 2.38 -25.12
C LEU A 203 -8.28 0.88 -25.38
N GLY A 204 -8.41 0.08 -24.32
CA GLY A 204 -8.88 -1.29 -24.40
C GLY A 204 -9.94 -1.51 -23.34
N LYS A 205 -11.12 -1.96 -23.77
CA LYS A 205 -12.28 -2.19 -22.91
C LYS A 205 -12.73 -3.62 -23.09
N LEU A 206 -12.52 -4.42 -22.05
CA LEU A 206 -12.95 -5.80 -21.93
C LEU A 206 -14.21 -5.93 -21.06
N GLY A 207 -14.58 -4.88 -20.32
CA GLY A 207 -15.74 -4.88 -19.42
C GLY A 207 -15.54 -5.80 -18.22
N LEU A 208 -14.30 -5.94 -17.73
CA LEU A 208 -13.95 -6.89 -16.67
C LEU A 208 -14.74 -6.64 -15.39
N GLN A 209 -15.21 -7.72 -14.77
CA GLN A 209 -15.91 -7.74 -13.50
C GLN A 209 -15.10 -8.49 -12.45
N ALA A 210 -15.40 -8.22 -11.17
CA ALA A 210 -14.89 -9.04 -10.08
C ALA A 210 -15.24 -10.52 -10.34
N GLY A 211 -14.26 -11.41 -10.20
CA GLY A 211 -14.43 -12.83 -10.52
C GLY A 211 -13.92 -13.27 -11.89
N ASP A 212 -13.78 -12.36 -12.86
CA ASP A 212 -13.30 -12.71 -14.19
C ASP A 212 -11.87 -13.27 -14.14
N MET A 213 -11.62 -14.31 -14.94
CA MET A 213 -10.27 -14.82 -15.17
C MET A 213 -9.60 -14.06 -16.31
N VAL A 214 -8.35 -13.70 -16.11
CA VAL A 214 -7.56 -12.97 -17.10
C VAL A 214 -6.16 -13.54 -17.22
N GLU A 215 -5.53 -13.33 -18.37
CA GLU A 215 -4.11 -13.54 -18.56
C GLU A 215 -3.43 -12.19 -18.80
N VAL A 216 -2.31 -11.93 -18.12
CA VAL A 216 -1.55 -10.70 -18.35
C VAL A 216 -0.80 -10.83 -19.67
N LYS A 217 -0.93 -9.83 -20.54
CA LYS A 217 -0.24 -9.79 -21.83
C LYS A 217 1.28 -9.88 -21.71
N SER A 218 1.94 -10.26 -22.80
CA SER A 218 3.41 -10.28 -22.88
C SER A 218 3.99 -8.87 -22.69
N ILE A 219 5.29 -8.79 -22.38
CA ILE A 219 5.97 -7.49 -22.22
C ILE A 219 5.88 -6.70 -23.53
N GLU A 220 6.06 -7.36 -24.67
CA GLU A 220 6.03 -6.75 -26.00
C GLU A 220 4.64 -6.22 -26.34
N GLU A 221 3.60 -7.01 -26.08
CA GLU A 221 2.21 -6.61 -26.28
C GLU A 221 1.82 -5.42 -25.40
N ILE A 222 2.26 -5.41 -24.13
CA ILE A 222 2.04 -4.28 -23.23
C ILE A 222 2.82 -3.06 -23.70
N ALA A 223 4.11 -3.20 -24.03
CA ALA A 223 4.96 -2.11 -24.51
C ALA A 223 4.34 -1.39 -25.72
N ALA A 224 3.71 -2.14 -26.63
CA ALA A 224 2.99 -1.60 -27.79
C ALA A 224 1.78 -0.71 -27.43
N THR A 225 1.34 -0.69 -26.16
CA THR A 225 0.23 0.15 -25.67
C THR A 225 0.69 1.36 -24.85
N LEU A 226 1.99 1.52 -24.63
CA LEU A 226 2.56 2.53 -23.73
C LEU A 226 3.14 3.74 -24.48
N ASP A 227 3.22 4.87 -23.78
CA ASP A 227 4.00 6.03 -24.20
C ASP A 227 5.50 5.89 -23.84
N GLU A 228 6.29 6.91 -24.18
CA GLU A 228 7.74 6.96 -23.88
C GLU A 228 8.08 7.00 -22.38
N HIS A 229 7.08 7.26 -21.53
CA HIS A 229 7.19 7.25 -20.08
C HIS A 229 6.69 5.93 -19.47
N GLY A 230 6.29 4.95 -20.30
CA GLY A 230 5.77 3.66 -19.84
C GLY A 230 4.34 3.72 -19.30
N LYS A 231 3.56 4.73 -19.70
CA LYS A 231 2.17 4.91 -19.24
C LYS A 231 1.18 4.56 -20.33
N ASN A 232 0.01 4.08 -19.94
CA ASN A 232 -1.19 4.06 -20.78
C ASN A 232 -2.25 4.95 -20.14
N ARG A 233 -2.66 5.99 -20.87
CA ARG A 233 -3.65 6.99 -20.42
C ARG A 233 -3.33 7.52 -19.02
N GLY A 234 -2.07 7.90 -18.79
CA GLY A 234 -1.58 8.43 -17.51
C GLY A 234 -1.25 7.40 -16.43
N LEU A 235 -1.67 6.14 -16.55
CA LEU A 235 -1.33 5.09 -15.57
C LEU A 235 -0.03 4.40 -15.97
N LEU A 236 0.95 4.44 -15.07
CA LEU A 236 2.27 3.83 -15.26
C LEU A 236 2.20 2.31 -15.15
N PHE A 237 2.75 1.61 -16.14
CA PHE A 237 3.09 0.20 -16.00
C PHE A 237 4.36 0.11 -15.13
N THR A 238 4.17 -0.01 -13.81
CA THR A 238 5.28 0.09 -12.87
C THR A 238 6.29 -1.05 -13.08
N PRO A 239 7.59 -0.85 -12.82
CA PRO A 239 8.61 -1.85 -13.10
C PRO A 239 8.30 -3.23 -12.50
N GLU A 240 7.77 -3.33 -11.29
CA GLU A 240 7.47 -4.64 -10.68
C GLU A 240 6.33 -5.42 -11.35
N MET A 241 5.55 -4.79 -12.24
CA MET A 241 4.42 -5.44 -12.90
C MET A 241 4.85 -6.44 -13.98
N HIS A 242 6.03 -6.27 -14.60
CA HIS A 242 6.47 -7.14 -15.70
C HIS A 242 6.61 -8.61 -15.28
N LYS A 243 6.87 -8.90 -14.00
CA LYS A 243 6.99 -10.27 -13.47
C LYS A 243 5.68 -11.06 -13.57
N PHE A 244 4.55 -10.38 -13.73
CA PHE A 244 3.23 -11.01 -13.86
C PHE A 244 2.83 -11.26 -15.31
N CYS A 245 3.60 -10.80 -16.32
CA CYS A 245 3.31 -11.09 -17.73
C CYS A 245 3.20 -12.61 -17.98
N GLY A 246 2.19 -13.01 -18.75
CA GLY A 246 1.86 -14.41 -19.07
C GLY A 246 1.17 -15.19 -17.93
N GLN A 247 0.96 -14.60 -16.75
CA GLN A 247 0.28 -15.27 -15.66
C GLN A 247 -1.24 -15.16 -15.79
N LYS A 248 -1.93 -16.25 -15.42
CA LYS A 248 -3.39 -16.28 -15.31
C LYS A 248 -3.80 -15.91 -13.88
N LEU A 249 -4.58 -14.84 -13.76
CA LEU A 249 -4.94 -14.22 -12.50
C LEU A 249 -6.44 -13.92 -12.50
N LYS A 250 -6.99 -13.69 -11.31
CA LYS A 250 -8.41 -13.36 -11.13
C LYS A 250 -8.59 -11.89 -10.82
N VAL A 251 -9.62 -11.28 -11.39
CA VAL A 251 -9.99 -9.90 -11.10
C VAL A 251 -10.60 -9.83 -9.69
N LEU A 252 -9.98 -9.04 -8.81
CA LEU A 252 -10.50 -8.77 -7.46
C LEU A 252 -11.66 -7.78 -7.52
N GLN A 253 -11.44 -6.62 -8.13
CA GLN A 253 -12.44 -5.57 -8.25
C GLN A 253 -12.12 -4.60 -9.40
N ARG A 254 -13.14 -3.85 -9.83
CA ARG A 254 -12.95 -2.67 -10.69
C ARG A 254 -12.38 -1.51 -9.88
N LEU A 255 -11.59 -0.67 -10.54
CA LEU A 255 -11.02 0.56 -9.99
C LEU A 255 -11.50 1.74 -10.85
N GLU A 256 -12.49 2.44 -10.34
CA GLU A 256 -13.18 3.56 -11.01
C GLU A 256 -12.85 4.90 -10.36
N ASN A 257 -12.54 4.89 -9.07
CA ASN A 257 -12.16 6.11 -8.36
C ASN A 257 -11.12 5.83 -7.26
N MET A 258 -10.14 6.72 -7.14
CA MET A 258 -9.15 6.68 -6.08
C MET A 258 -8.71 8.07 -5.68
N ILE A 259 -8.31 8.23 -4.43
CA ILE A 259 -7.70 9.47 -3.95
C ILE A 259 -6.24 9.51 -4.39
N SER A 260 -5.88 10.59 -5.08
CA SER A 260 -4.50 10.95 -5.40
C SER A 260 -3.74 11.25 -4.11
N GLU A 261 -2.58 10.61 -3.91
CA GLU A 261 -1.76 10.92 -2.74
C GLU A 261 -1.08 12.29 -2.84
N ALA A 262 -0.84 12.76 -4.06
CA ALA A 262 -0.05 13.97 -4.31
C ALA A 262 -0.77 15.23 -3.83
N ASP A 263 -2.08 15.30 -4.03
CA ASP A 263 -2.91 16.48 -3.76
C ASP A 263 -4.17 16.17 -2.94
N GLY A 264 -4.47 14.90 -2.69
CA GLY A 264 -5.66 14.49 -1.95
C GLY A 264 -6.97 14.74 -2.69
N THR A 265 -6.95 14.82 -4.01
CA THR A 265 -8.16 14.92 -4.84
C THR A 265 -8.68 13.55 -5.28
N MET A 266 -9.97 13.43 -5.59
CA MET A 266 -10.53 12.21 -6.18
C MET A 266 -10.21 12.15 -7.68
N VAL A 267 -9.58 11.06 -8.09
CA VAL A 267 -9.27 10.77 -9.50
C VAL A 267 -10.21 9.68 -10.00
N LYS A 268 -10.85 9.91 -11.15
CA LYS A 268 -11.62 8.89 -11.85
C LYS A 268 -10.73 8.13 -12.83
N LEU A 269 -10.86 6.81 -12.84
CA LEU A 269 -10.17 5.90 -13.75
C LEU A 269 -11.19 5.22 -14.65
N THR A 270 -10.78 4.89 -15.87
CA THR A 270 -11.57 4.09 -16.80
C THR A 270 -10.86 2.79 -17.08
N ASP A 271 -11.63 1.72 -17.33
CA ASP A 271 -11.12 0.44 -17.82
C ASP A 271 -9.91 -0.07 -17.02
N THR A 272 -10.03 -0.04 -15.70
CA THR A 272 -8.97 -0.39 -14.76
C THR A 272 -9.48 -1.35 -13.69
N VAL A 273 -8.64 -2.33 -13.36
CA VAL A 273 -8.96 -3.35 -12.37
C VAL A 273 -7.80 -3.56 -11.40
N ILE A 274 -8.13 -4.15 -10.25
CA ILE A 274 -7.17 -4.74 -9.31
C ILE A 274 -7.27 -6.25 -9.44
N LEU A 275 -6.14 -6.93 -9.49
CA LEU A 275 -6.05 -8.40 -9.55
C LEU A 275 -5.79 -8.99 -8.15
N GLU A 276 -6.33 -10.17 -7.88
CA GLU A 276 -6.20 -10.86 -6.60
C GLU A 276 -4.73 -11.19 -6.28
N ASN A 277 -4.27 -10.84 -5.07
CA ASN A 277 -2.93 -11.13 -4.56
C ASN A 277 -1.76 -10.52 -5.38
N VAL A 278 -2.02 -9.48 -6.20
CA VAL A 278 -1.01 -8.82 -7.02
C VAL A 278 -0.58 -7.49 -6.38
N LEU A 279 0.37 -7.58 -5.45
CA LEU A 279 0.88 -6.43 -4.68
C LEU A 279 2.28 -5.99 -5.16
N CYS A 280 2.56 -4.69 -5.02
CA CYS A 280 3.90 -4.14 -5.10
C CYS A 280 4.73 -4.64 -3.92
N HIS A 281 5.93 -5.15 -4.14
CA HIS A 281 6.79 -5.66 -3.06
C HIS A 281 7.82 -4.63 -2.60
N GLY A 282 7.83 -3.45 -3.24
CA GLY A 282 8.75 -2.37 -2.92
C GLY A 282 10.19 -2.65 -3.35
N THR A 283 10.46 -3.76 -4.02
CA THR A 283 11.78 -4.15 -4.54
C THR A 283 12.41 -3.01 -5.35
N CYS A 284 11.62 -2.38 -6.22
CA CYS A 284 12.10 -1.27 -7.07
C CYS A 284 12.06 0.10 -6.38
N LYS A 285 11.67 0.12 -5.11
CA LYS A 285 11.61 1.30 -4.24
C LYS A 285 12.26 1.01 -2.90
N PHE A 286 13.41 0.32 -2.94
CA PHE A 286 14.28 0.11 -1.78
C PHE A 286 13.53 -0.48 -0.58
N GLY A 287 12.71 -1.52 -0.83
CA GLY A 287 11.94 -2.27 0.17
C GLY A 287 10.82 -1.50 0.85
N CYS A 288 10.15 -0.59 0.14
CA CYS A 288 8.95 0.05 0.64
C CYS A 288 7.94 -0.97 1.21
N SER A 289 7.53 -0.79 2.47
CA SER A 289 6.65 -1.72 3.18
C SER A 289 5.15 -1.52 2.92
N ARG A 290 4.76 -0.60 2.02
CA ARG A 290 3.33 -0.27 1.80
C ARG A 290 2.53 -1.37 1.12
N GLN A 291 3.18 -2.15 0.27
CA GLN A 291 2.59 -3.29 -0.42
C GLN A 291 1.21 -3.02 -1.05
N LEU A 292 1.09 -1.89 -1.76
CA LEU A 292 -0.16 -1.52 -2.43
C LEU A 292 -0.46 -2.47 -3.60
N PRO A 293 -1.74 -2.69 -3.95
CA PRO A 293 -2.10 -3.42 -5.15
C PRO A 293 -1.56 -2.74 -6.41
N HIS A 294 -1.19 -3.54 -7.41
CA HIS A 294 -0.97 -3.03 -8.77
C HIS A 294 -2.30 -2.75 -9.46
N TYR A 295 -2.33 -1.67 -10.25
CA TYR A 295 -3.50 -1.26 -11.02
C TYR A 295 -3.29 -1.61 -12.49
N TRP A 296 -4.26 -2.28 -13.09
CA TRP A 296 -4.13 -2.87 -14.41
C TRP A 296 -5.13 -2.23 -15.36
N ARG A 297 -4.65 -1.62 -16.45
CA ARG A 297 -5.54 -1.27 -17.57
C ARG A 297 -6.05 -2.55 -18.21
N GLU A 298 -7.34 -2.59 -18.56
CA GLU A 298 -7.95 -3.74 -19.23
C GLU A 298 -7.23 -4.08 -20.54
N ILE A 299 -6.66 -3.09 -21.25
CA ILE A 299 -5.87 -3.33 -22.46
C ILE A 299 -4.60 -4.18 -22.25
N TRP A 300 -4.09 -4.29 -21.01
CA TRP A 300 -2.92 -5.09 -20.66
C TRP A 300 -3.27 -6.55 -20.35
N LEU A 301 -4.54 -6.92 -20.48
CA LEU A 301 -5.06 -8.22 -20.09
C LEU A 301 -5.75 -8.88 -21.29
N TRP A 302 -5.78 -10.21 -21.28
CA TRP A 302 -6.68 -11.04 -22.07
C TRP A 302 -7.78 -11.56 -21.14
N LYS A 303 -9.05 -11.43 -21.54
CA LYS A 303 -10.14 -12.10 -20.83
C LYS A 303 -10.16 -13.57 -21.24
N LEU A 304 -10.22 -14.47 -20.26
CA LEU A 304 -10.27 -15.92 -20.45
C LEU A 304 -11.72 -16.44 -20.43
#